data_AF-A0A3B8XPI9-F1
#
_entry.id   AF-A0A3B8XPI9-F1
#
_cell.length_a   1.000
_cell.length_b   1.000
_cell.length_c   1.000
_cell.angle_alpha   90.00
_cell.angle_beta   90.00
_cell.angle_gamma   90.00
#
_symmetry.space_group_name_H-M   'P 1'
#
loop_
_entity.id
_entity.type
_entity.pdbx_description
1 polymer ?
#
loop_
_entity_poly.entity_id
_entity_poly.type
_entity_poly.pdbx_seq_one_letter_code
_entity_poly.pdbx_strand_id
1 'polypeptide(L)'
;MVTTLTIHRARGFLAPLALCMALVASAAQAAASTGDAAKAFVEEVSARAIDIISDKTTTKTEREAQFAKLLDEKADMERIAAFALGQYLRTPTPEQKAEYLKLVREFIVKVYVTRLSDYNDEKLDILGAKTKGDKQAIVQSEIKFTNGREPVTVDWWLIKNDGDFKIFDVNVVGIWLAQEQRSTFTSVIRNNGGDFNALLDHLRKQIDKAEAGDLSDITAAN
;
A
#
# COMPACT_ATOMS: atom_id res chain seq x y z
N MET A 1 -21.89 98.07 9.31
CA MET A 1 -22.81 98.04 10.47
C MET A 1 -22.37 96.88 11.37
N VAL A 2 -22.49 96.98 12.68
CA VAL A 2 -21.85 96.05 13.64
C VAL A 2 -22.89 95.30 14.47
N THR A 3 -22.79 93.97 14.59
CA THR A 3 -23.57 93.16 15.55
C THR A 3 -22.83 91.90 15.97
N THR A 4 -23.12 91.41 17.19
CA THR A 4 -22.45 90.31 17.93
C THR A 4 -23.48 89.49 18.74
N LEU A 5 -23.19 88.34 19.37
CA LEU A 5 -21.91 87.62 19.54
C LEU A 5 -21.94 86.27 18.76
N THR A 6 -21.91 85.03 19.26
CA THR A 6 -21.78 84.40 20.59
C THR A 6 -21.13 83.02 20.42
N ILE A 7 -20.14 82.64 21.25
CA ILE A 7 -19.51 81.30 21.25
C ILE A 7 -20.18 80.42 22.32
N HIS A 8 -20.38 79.12 22.06
CA HIS A 8 -20.43 78.07 23.08
C HIS A 8 -19.71 76.79 22.59
N ARG A 9 -19.19 75.99 23.53
CA ARG A 9 -18.23 74.89 23.26
C ARG A 9 -18.82 73.48 23.44
N ALA A 10 -18.52 72.62 22.47
CA ALA A 10 -18.26 71.17 22.52
C ALA A 10 -18.77 70.31 23.70
N ARG A 11 -19.43 69.18 23.37
CA ARG A 11 -19.02 67.81 23.81
C ARG A 11 -19.90 66.68 23.25
N GLY A 12 -19.28 65.56 22.88
CA GLY A 12 -19.81 64.21 23.15
C GLY A 12 -20.29 63.35 21.95
N PHE A 13 -20.02 62.05 22.08
CA PHE A 13 -20.52 60.88 21.32
C PHE A 13 -20.20 60.83 19.81
N LEU A 14 -19.45 59.87 19.23
CA LEU A 14 -19.16 58.43 19.43
C LEU A 14 -19.94 57.49 18.48
N ALA A 15 -19.19 56.93 17.52
CA ALA A 15 -19.32 55.60 16.93
C ALA A 15 -20.53 55.28 16.00
N PRO A 16 -20.44 54.23 15.13
CA PRO A 16 -19.25 53.55 14.60
C PRO A 16 -19.19 53.43 13.07
N LEU A 17 -18.00 53.09 12.57
CA LEU A 17 -17.74 52.56 11.22
C LEU A 17 -17.75 51.01 11.28
N ALA A 18 -18.68 50.37 10.58
CA ALA A 18 -18.65 48.93 10.25
C ALA A 18 -19.50 48.70 8.99
N LEU A 19 -18.98 48.23 7.85
CA LEU A 19 -18.32 46.95 7.59
C LEU A 19 -19.28 45.74 7.67
N CYS A 20 -20.30 45.73 6.82
CA CYS A 20 -21.04 44.52 6.43
C CYS A 20 -20.56 43.95 5.09
N MET A 21 -19.25 43.99 4.84
CA MET A 21 -18.65 43.21 3.76
C MET A 21 -18.55 41.76 4.25
N ALA A 22 -19.64 41.01 4.07
CA ALA A 22 -19.74 39.63 4.53
C ALA A 22 -18.67 38.78 3.83
N LEU A 23 -17.60 38.48 4.56
CA LEU A 23 -16.59 37.51 4.17
C LEU A 23 -17.26 36.14 4.13
N VAL A 24 -17.74 35.76 2.94
CA VAL A 24 -17.95 34.36 2.56
C VAL A 24 -16.55 33.74 2.47
N ALA A 25 -15.98 33.47 3.64
CA ALA A 25 -14.79 32.67 3.80
C ALA A 25 -15.18 31.23 3.47
N SER A 26 -15.26 30.94 2.16
CA SER A 26 -15.32 29.58 1.65
C SER A 26 -14.10 28.86 2.21
N ALA A 27 -14.32 28.05 3.24
CA ALA A 27 -13.36 27.08 3.71
C ALA A 27 -13.16 26.07 2.58
N ALA A 28 -12.23 26.39 1.68
CA ALA A 28 -11.72 25.44 0.72
C ALA A 28 -11.02 24.36 1.54
N GLN A 29 -11.76 23.26 1.80
CA GLN A 29 -11.20 22.05 2.38
C GLN A 29 -10.00 21.67 1.52
N ALA A 30 -8.78 21.88 2.04
CA ALA A 30 -7.57 21.62 1.28
C ALA A 30 -7.54 20.12 1.00
N ALA A 31 -7.78 19.73 -0.25
CA ALA A 31 -7.75 18.34 -0.66
C ALA A 31 -6.38 17.76 -0.28
N ALA A 32 -6.38 16.66 0.48
CA ALA A 32 -5.16 16.00 0.92
C ALA A 32 -4.27 15.72 -0.31
N SER A 33 -2.97 16.00 -0.21
CA SER A 33 -2.10 15.85 -1.37
C SER A 33 -2.06 14.38 -1.83
N THR A 34 -1.71 14.13 -3.10
CA THR A 34 -1.47 12.76 -3.58
C THR A 34 -0.46 12.01 -2.69
N GLY A 35 0.47 12.72 -2.02
CA GLY A 35 1.39 12.12 -1.05
C GLY A 35 0.74 11.80 0.31
N ASP A 36 -0.18 12.63 0.80
CA ASP A 36 -0.89 12.39 2.07
C ASP A 36 -1.91 11.25 1.94
N ALA A 37 -2.65 11.22 0.83
CA ALA A 37 -3.53 10.11 0.50
C ALA A 37 -2.76 8.79 0.30
N ALA A 38 -1.52 8.85 -0.20
CA ALA A 38 -0.66 7.67 -0.33
C ALA A 38 -0.22 7.11 1.04
N LYS A 39 0.20 7.99 1.97
CA LYS A 39 0.56 7.59 3.35
C LYS A 39 -0.63 6.98 4.08
N ALA A 40 -1.77 7.67 4.10
CA ALA A 40 -2.99 7.20 4.76
C ALA A 40 -3.49 5.85 4.20
N PHE A 41 -3.32 5.62 2.89
CA PHE A 41 -3.59 4.31 2.28
C PHE A 41 -2.66 3.23 2.84
N VAL A 42 -1.35 3.48 2.93
CA VAL A 42 -0.42 2.50 3.52
C VAL A 42 -0.72 2.27 5.00
N GLU A 43 -0.97 3.32 5.78
CA GLU A 43 -1.35 3.23 7.19
C GLU A 43 -2.55 2.29 7.39
N GLU A 44 -3.64 2.46 6.63
CA GLU A 44 -4.81 1.57 6.68
C GLU A 44 -4.46 0.13 6.33
N VAL A 45 -3.70 -0.08 5.23
CA VAL A 45 -3.41 -1.44 4.74
C VAL A 45 -2.41 -2.16 5.64
N SER A 46 -1.39 -1.47 6.16
CA SER A 46 -0.44 -2.04 7.11
C SER A 46 -1.10 -2.37 8.44
N ALA A 47 -1.96 -1.49 8.98
CA ALA A 47 -2.69 -1.78 10.22
C ALA A 47 -3.57 -3.02 10.05
N ARG A 48 -4.40 -3.06 8.99
CA ARG A 48 -5.26 -4.21 8.69
C ARG A 48 -4.47 -5.50 8.45
N ALA A 49 -3.30 -5.43 7.81
CA ALA A 49 -2.44 -6.60 7.63
C ALA A 49 -1.86 -7.10 8.97
N ILE A 50 -1.38 -6.19 9.82
CA ILE A 50 -0.85 -6.50 11.15
C ILE A 50 -1.95 -7.08 12.04
N ASP A 51 -3.15 -6.49 12.07
CA ASP A 51 -4.29 -7.00 12.84
C ASP A 51 -4.62 -8.46 12.47
N ILE A 52 -4.75 -8.74 11.16
CA ILE A 52 -5.05 -10.09 10.65
C ILE A 52 -3.95 -11.09 11.04
N ILE A 53 -2.67 -10.70 10.99
CA ILE A 53 -1.54 -11.61 11.17
C ILE A 53 -1.19 -11.82 12.65
N SER A 54 -1.36 -10.78 13.47
CA SER A 54 -1.10 -10.80 14.91
C SER A 54 -2.22 -11.46 15.72
N ASP A 55 -3.46 -11.52 15.20
CA ASP A 55 -4.56 -12.22 15.86
C ASP A 55 -4.27 -13.72 16.05
N LYS A 56 -3.98 -14.11 17.29
CA LYS A 56 -3.75 -15.51 17.68
C LYS A 56 -5.03 -16.23 18.13
N THR A 57 -6.20 -15.59 18.05
CA THR A 57 -7.51 -16.23 18.34
C THR A 57 -8.10 -16.98 17.14
N THR A 58 -7.72 -16.59 15.92
CA THR A 58 -8.08 -17.28 14.67
C THR A 58 -7.10 -18.39 14.28
N THR A 59 -7.53 -19.28 13.39
CA THR A 59 -6.69 -20.31 12.74
C THR A 59 -5.83 -19.73 11.60
N LYS A 60 -4.78 -20.45 11.18
CA LYS A 60 -3.98 -20.10 9.98
C LYS A 60 -4.88 -19.91 8.75
N THR A 61 -5.84 -20.82 8.53
CA THR A 61 -6.78 -20.79 7.40
C THR A 61 -7.69 -19.56 7.40
N GLU A 62 -8.15 -19.12 8.58
CA GLU A 62 -8.95 -17.90 8.69
C GLU A 62 -8.10 -16.64 8.42
N ARG A 63 -6.87 -16.58 8.93
CA ARG A 63 -5.92 -15.50 8.59
C ARG A 63 -5.59 -15.48 7.10
N GLU A 64 -5.37 -16.63 6.47
CA GLU A 64 -5.20 -16.75 5.01
C GLU A 64 -6.40 -16.19 4.26
N ALA A 65 -7.64 -16.54 4.65
CA ALA A 65 -8.85 -16.04 4.00
C ALA A 65 -9.03 -14.52 4.17
N GLN A 66 -8.76 -13.98 5.37
CA GLN A 66 -8.85 -12.54 5.65
C GLN A 66 -7.77 -11.75 4.90
N PHE A 67 -6.52 -12.23 4.89
CA PHE A 67 -5.40 -11.61 4.18
C PHE A 67 -5.60 -11.64 2.66
N ALA A 68 -6.13 -12.75 2.13
CA ALA A 68 -6.49 -12.86 0.72
C ALA A 68 -7.55 -11.83 0.30
N LYS A 69 -8.54 -11.55 1.16
CA LYS A 69 -9.54 -10.49 0.94
C LYS A 69 -8.90 -9.10 0.99
N LEU A 70 -7.97 -8.85 1.91
CA LEU A 70 -7.22 -7.59 1.97
C LEU A 70 -6.40 -7.36 0.69
N LEU A 71 -5.77 -8.39 0.14
CA LEU A 71 -5.04 -8.31 -1.14
C LEU A 71 -5.97 -7.97 -2.31
N ASP A 72 -7.13 -8.63 -2.45
CA ASP A 72 -8.09 -8.29 -3.51
C ASP A 72 -8.61 -6.84 -3.38
N GLU A 73 -8.85 -6.39 -2.14
CA GLU A 73 -9.27 -5.02 -1.84
C GLU A 73 -8.18 -3.98 -2.14
N LYS A 74 -6.89 -4.28 -1.96
CA LYS A 74 -5.82 -3.27 -1.84
C LYS A 74 -4.62 -3.42 -2.78
N ALA A 75 -4.39 -4.60 -3.36
CA ALA A 75 -3.35 -4.82 -4.36
C ALA A 75 -3.95 -4.86 -5.78
N ASP A 76 -3.14 -4.54 -6.78
CA ASP A 76 -3.49 -4.74 -8.19
C ASP A 76 -3.03 -6.14 -8.64
N MET A 77 -3.71 -7.17 -8.12
CA MET A 77 -3.29 -8.57 -8.26
C MET A 77 -3.15 -9.01 -9.73
N GLU A 78 -4.02 -8.53 -10.63
CA GLU A 78 -3.90 -8.82 -12.07
C GLU A 78 -2.64 -8.19 -12.68
N ARG A 79 -2.33 -6.93 -12.34
CA ARG A 79 -1.16 -6.23 -12.87
C ARG A 79 0.15 -6.74 -12.26
N ILE A 80 0.13 -7.15 -10.99
CA ILE A 80 1.26 -7.83 -10.31
C ILE A 80 1.56 -9.16 -11.00
N ALA A 81 0.54 -10.01 -11.19
CA ALA A 81 0.68 -11.29 -11.87
C ALA A 81 1.15 -11.10 -13.33
N ALA A 82 0.58 -10.13 -14.05
CA ALA A 82 0.99 -9.83 -15.42
C ALA A 82 2.45 -9.32 -15.51
N PHE A 83 2.90 -8.53 -14.54
CA PHE A 83 4.29 -8.07 -14.45
C PHE A 83 5.25 -9.22 -14.15
N ALA A 84 4.89 -10.13 -13.24
CA ALA A 84 5.71 -11.27 -12.85
C ALA A 84 5.95 -12.28 -13.99
N LEU A 85 5.01 -12.42 -14.95
CA LEU A 85 5.25 -13.20 -16.17
C LEU A 85 6.26 -12.55 -17.14
N GLY A 86 6.43 -11.22 -17.08
CA GLY A 86 7.37 -10.48 -17.92
C GLY A 86 7.20 -10.77 -19.41
N GLN A 87 8.23 -11.34 -20.03
CA GLN A 87 8.23 -11.70 -21.46
C GLN A 87 7.28 -12.85 -21.81
N TYR A 88 6.91 -13.70 -20.84
CA TYR A 88 6.02 -14.85 -21.03
C TYR A 88 4.54 -14.52 -20.81
N LEU A 89 4.18 -13.24 -20.65
CA LEU A 89 2.80 -12.76 -20.46
C LEU A 89 1.82 -13.19 -21.58
N ARG A 90 2.34 -13.54 -22.77
CA ARG A 90 1.55 -14.02 -23.93
C ARG A 90 1.73 -15.51 -24.24
N THR A 91 2.43 -16.25 -23.38
CA THR A 91 2.66 -17.69 -23.52
C THR A 91 1.48 -18.57 -23.08
N PRO A 92 0.76 -18.32 -21.96
CA PRO A 92 -0.24 -19.27 -21.49
C PRO A 92 -1.53 -19.29 -22.34
N THR A 93 -2.16 -20.46 -22.40
CA THR A 93 -3.55 -20.59 -22.86
C THR A 93 -4.52 -19.88 -21.89
N PRO A 94 -5.80 -19.65 -22.27
CA PRO A 94 -6.80 -19.07 -21.35
C PRO A 94 -6.93 -19.86 -20.04
N GLU A 95 -6.85 -21.19 -20.12
CA GLU A 95 -6.96 -22.11 -18.99
C GLU A 95 -5.72 -22.01 -18.09
N GLN A 96 -4.52 -22.07 -18.67
CA GLN A 96 -3.26 -21.87 -17.96
C GLN A 96 -3.18 -20.47 -17.31
N LYS A 97 -3.73 -19.44 -17.95
CA LYS A 97 -3.79 -18.08 -17.38
C LYS A 97 -4.75 -18.03 -16.18
N ALA A 98 -5.92 -18.65 -16.28
CA ALA A 98 -6.89 -18.71 -15.18
C ALA A 98 -6.31 -19.47 -13.97
N GLU A 99 -5.64 -20.60 -14.21
CA GLU A 99 -4.97 -21.35 -13.15
C GLU A 99 -3.78 -20.57 -12.56
N TYR A 100 -2.95 -19.93 -13.38
CA TYR A 100 -1.86 -19.07 -12.92
C TYR A 100 -2.35 -17.96 -11.97
N LEU A 101 -3.44 -17.28 -12.32
CA LEU A 101 -4.03 -16.22 -11.48
C LEU A 101 -4.53 -16.75 -10.13
N LYS A 102 -5.09 -17.98 -10.08
CA LYS A 102 -5.41 -18.66 -8.82
C LYS A 102 -4.13 -18.94 -8.02
N LEU A 103 -3.18 -19.66 -8.63
CA LEU A 103 -1.98 -20.14 -7.96
C LEU A 103 -1.07 -19.02 -7.46
N VAL A 104 -0.89 -17.93 -8.22
CA VAL A 104 -0.03 -16.81 -7.78
C VAL A 104 -0.64 -16.04 -6.60
N ARG A 105 -1.97 -15.89 -6.56
CA ARG A 105 -2.69 -15.32 -5.40
C ARG A 105 -2.58 -16.22 -4.18
N GLU A 106 -2.77 -17.53 -4.35
CA GLU A 106 -2.70 -18.54 -3.30
C GLU A 106 -1.28 -18.67 -2.71
N PHE A 107 -0.26 -18.67 -3.56
CA PHE A 107 1.16 -18.61 -3.20
C PHE A 107 1.48 -17.36 -2.37
N ILE A 108 1.09 -16.16 -2.83
CA ILE A 108 1.32 -14.89 -2.11
C ILE A 108 0.68 -14.95 -0.71
N VAL A 109 -0.58 -15.38 -0.61
CA VAL A 109 -1.30 -15.49 0.67
C VAL A 109 -0.58 -16.43 1.64
N LYS A 110 -0.30 -17.67 1.20
CA LYS A 110 0.27 -18.72 2.05
C LYS A 110 1.70 -18.38 2.48
N VAL A 111 2.51 -17.80 1.60
CA VAL A 111 3.88 -17.38 1.92
C VAL A 111 3.89 -16.28 2.96
N TYR A 112 3.15 -15.18 2.79
CA TYR A 112 3.25 -14.06 3.73
C TYR A 112 2.55 -14.33 5.06
N VAL A 113 1.40 -15.02 5.08
CA VAL A 113 0.76 -15.41 6.36
C VAL A 113 1.60 -16.43 7.15
N THR A 114 2.37 -17.29 6.45
CA THR A 114 3.32 -18.20 7.12
C THR A 114 4.59 -17.48 7.56
N ARG A 115 5.18 -16.61 6.71
CA ARG A 115 6.42 -15.88 7.03
C ARG A 115 6.25 -14.89 8.18
N LEU A 116 5.04 -14.37 8.36
CA LEU A 116 4.72 -13.38 9.38
C LEU A 116 3.95 -13.96 10.57
N SER A 117 3.83 -15.29 10.71
CA SER A 117 3.13 -15.93 11.85
C SER A 117 3.66 -15.48 13.22
N ASP A 118 4.96 -15.19 13.25
CA ASP A 118 5.74 -14.87 14.44
C ASP A 118 5.87 -13.34 14.64
N TYR A 119 5.16 -12.55 13.83
CA TYR A 119 4.93 -11.12 14.04
C TYR A 119 4.01 -10.95 15.27
N ASN A 120 4.47 -10.14 16.22
CA ASN A 120 3.85 -9.89 17.53
C ASN A 120 4.15 -8.44 17.97
N ASP A 121 3.12 -7.58 17.89
CA ASP A 121 3.10 -6.19 18.39
C ASP A 121 4.14 -5.22 17.77
N GLU A 122 4.81 -5.58 16.68
CA GLU A 122 5.66 -4.65 15.94
C GLU A 122 4.85 -3.56 15.22
N LYS A 123 5.42 -2.34 15.18
CA LYS A 123 4.75 -1.16 14.62
C LYS A 123 5.38 -0.75 13.30
N LEU A 124 4.56 -0.38 12.33
CA LEU A 124 4.99 0.25 11.09
C LEU A 124 4.82 1.77 11.22
N ASP A 125 5.92 2.51 11.17
CA ASP A 125 5.93 3.97 11.16
C ASP A 125 6.16 4.48 9.73
N ILE A 126 5.39 5.47 9.29
CA ILE A 126 5.56 6.11 7.98
C ILE A 126 6.65 7.18 8.04
N LEU A 127 7.67 7.04 7.20
CA LEU A 127 8.80 7.97 7.07
C LEU A 127 8.55 9.06 6.02
N GLY A 128 7.72 8.80 5.01
CA GLY A 128 7.30 9.81 4.04
C GLY A 128 6.77 9.23 2.73
N ALA A 129 6.50 10.09 1.75
CA ALA A 129 6.06 9.67 0.42
C ALA A 129 6.69 10.52 -0.69
N LYS A 130 7.03 9.89 -1.82
CA LYS A 130 7.55 10.50 -3.04
C LYS A 130 6.58 10.22 -4.17
N THR A 131 5.91 11.25 -4.70
CA THR A 131 4.94 11.12 -5.78
C THR A 131 5.60 11.25 -7.16
N LYS A 132 4.97 10.66 -8.19
CA LYS A 132 5.39 10.79 -9.59
C LYS A 132 4.19 11.18 -10.44
N GLY A 133 3.85 12.48 -10.34
CA GLY A 133 2.54 12.99 -10.73
C GLY A 133 1.43 12.38 -9.86
N ASP A 134 0.17 12.56 -10.28
CA ASP A 134 -0.97 12.16 -9.45
C ASP A 134 -1.30 10.67 -9.45
N LYS A 135 -0.66 9.87 -10.30
CA LYS A 135 -1.01 8.45 -10.53
C LYS A 135 -0.09 7.43 -9.86
N GLN A 136 1.03 7.84 -9.28
CA GLN A 136 2.02 6.94 -8.68
C GLN A 136 2.66 7.56 -7.44
N ALA A 137 2.92 6.75 -6.42
CA ALA A 137 3.67 7.13 -5.25
C ALA A 137 4.58 5.99 -4.78
N ILE A 138 5.70 6.33 -4.15
CA ILE A 138 6.47 5.41 -3.30
C ILE A 138 6.35 5.96 -1.88
N VAL A 139 5.73 5.19 -0.98
CA VAL A 139 5.65 5.50 0.46
C VAL A 139 6.76 4.75 1.16
N GLN A 140 7.55 5.42 1.98
CA GLN A 140 8.64 4.83 2.75
C GLN A 140 8.21 4.66 4.21
N SER A 141 8.53 3.51 4.80
CA SER A 141 8.15 3.14 6.16
C SER A 141 9.21 2.27 6.84
N GLU A 142 9.14 2.13 8.16
CA GLU A 142 10.00 1.25 8.95
C GLU A 142 9.16 0.39 9.91
N ILE A 143 9.47 -0.91 9.99
CA ILE A 143 8.93 -1.82 11.00
C ILE A 143 9.85 -1.80 12.22
N LYS A 144 9.34 -1.38 13.37
CA LYS A 144 10.06 -1.32 14.65
C LYS A 144 9.71 -2.51 15.54
N PHE A 145 10.76 -3.21 15.96
CA PHE A 145 10.68 -4.42 16.76
C PHE A 145 10.72 -4.13 18.26
N THR A 146 9.75 -4.67 19.00
CA THR A 146 9.65 -4.56 20.47
C THR A 146 10.83 -5.23 21.20
N ASN A 147 11.52 -6.18 20.55
CA ASN A 147 12.66 -6.92 21.08
C ASN A 147 14.04 -6.28 20.84
N GLY A 148 14.10 -5.07 20.26
CA GLY A 148 15.36 -4.37 20.01
C GLY A 148 16.15 -4.82 18.78
N ARG A 149 15.57 -5.67 17.91
CA ARG A 149 16.06 -5.92 16.55
C ARG A 149 16.04 -4.62 15.72
N GLU A 150 17.05 -4.43 14.87
CA GLU A 150 17.16 -3.29 13.96
C GLU A 150 15.89 -3.11 13.11
N PRO A 151 15.39 -1.86 12.91
CA PRO A 151 14.19 -1.63 12.11
C PRO A 151 14.33 -2.10 10.66
N VAL A 152 13.27 -2.71 10.12
CA VAL A 152 13.23 -3.15 8.72
C VAL A 152 12.53 -2.08 7.88
N THR A 153 13.27 -1.47 6.95
CA THR A 153 12.71 -0.53 5.96
C THR A 153 11.83 -1.25 4.96
N VAL A 154 10.63 -0.70 4.73
CA VAL A 154 9.67 -1.16 3.73
C VAL A 154 9.21 0.02 2.88
N ASP A 155 9.43 -0.06 1.56
CA ASP A 155 8.90 0.93 0.59
C ASP A 155 7.71 0.33 -0.16
N TRP A 156 6.63 1.09 -0.32
CA TRP A 156 5.39 0.66 -0.95
C TRP A 156 5.20 1.41 -2.27
N TRP A 157 5.30 0.71 -3.41
CA TRP A 157 5.01 1.29 -4.71
C TRP A 157 3.50 1.22 -4.97
N LEU A 158 2.85 2.37 -4.88
CA LEU A 158 1.44 2.54 -5.16
C LEU A 158 1.19 3.10 -6.56
N ILE A 159 0.08 2.68 -7.15
CA ILE A 159 -0.46 3.21 -8.39
C ILE A 159 -1.95 3.53 -8.22
N LYS A 160 -2.47 4.54 -8.91
CA LYS A 160 -3.92 4.82 -8.90
C LYS A 160 -4.65 4.13 -10.05
N ASN A 161 -5.69 3.37 -9.72
CA ASN A 161 -6.71 2.88 -10.64
C ASN A 161 -8.02 3.64 -10.36
N ASP A 162 -8.58 4.30 -11.37
CA ASP A 162 -9.87 5.03 -11.36
C ASP A 162 -10.09 6.10 -10.27
N GLY A 163 -9.06 6.39 -9.47
CA GLY A 163 -9.04 7.40 -8.41
C GLY A 163 -8.36 6.88 -7.14
N ASP A 164 -8.52 5.59 -6.87
CA ASP A 164 -8.05 4.92 -5.65
C ASP A 164 -6.65 4.34 -5.83
N PHE A 165 -5.88 4.34 -4.75
CA PHE A 165 -4.58 3.66 -4.71
C PHE A 165 -4.74 2.13 -4.65
N LYS A 166 -3.79 1.45 -5.30
CA LYS A 166 -3.52 0.01 -5.17
C LYS A 166 -2.02 -0.19 -4.99
N ILE A 167 -1.64 -1.20 -4.20
CA ILE A 167 -0.26 -1.70 -4.15
C ILE A 167 0.07 -2.34 -5.49
N PHE A 168 1.22 -1.99 -6.05
CA PHE A 168 1.80 -2.62 -7.23
C PHE A 168 3.09 -3.39 -6.93
N ASP A 169 3.91 -2.90 -6.00
CA ASP A 169 5.05 -3.66 -5.48
C ASP A 169 5.37 -3.20 -4.05
N VAL A 170 6.09 -4.03 -3.31
CA VAL A 170 6.63 -3.73 -1.99
C VAL A 170 8.12 -4.04 -2.01
N ASN A 171 8.93 -3.17 -1.42
CA ASN A 171 10.35 -3.37 -1.18
C ASN A 171 10.55 -3.80 0.26
N VAL A 172 11.35 -4.84 0.50
CA VAL A 172 11.80 -5.23 1.84
C VAL A 172 13.32 -5.34 1.81
N VAL A 173 14.01 -4.56 2.65
CA VAL A 173 15.49 -4.53 2.77
C VAL A 173 16.19 -4.39 1.40
N GLY A 174 15.66 -3.52 0.54
CA GLY A 174 16.19 -3.24 -0.81
C GLY A 174 15.61 -4.11 -1.93
N ILE A 175 14.94 -5.22 -1.61
CA ILE A 175 14.42 -6.19 -2.60
C ILE A 175 12.95 -5.87 -2.94
N TRP A 176 12.70 -5.49 -4.21
CA TRP A 176 11.35 -5.32 -4.76
C TRP A 176 10.72 -6.68 -5.08
N LEU A 177 9.64 -7.04 -4.39
CA LEU A 177 9.14 -8.42 -4.32
C LEU A 177 8.55 -8.91 -5.65
N ALA A 178 7.75 -8.11 -6.35
CA ALA A 178 7.20 -8.49 -7.65
C ALA A 178 8.30 -8.55 -8.73
N GLN A 179 9.33 -7.71 -8.64
CA GLN A 179 10.49 -7.79 -9.53
C GLN A 179 11.39 -9.01 -9.22
N GLU A 180 11.47 -9.48 -7.98
CA GLU A 180 12.15 -10.73 -7.66
C GLU A 180 11.35 -11.95 -8.16
N GLN A 181 10.03 -11.99 -7.92
CA GLN A 181 9.19 -13.06 -8.50
C GLN A 181 9.23 -13.07 -10.02
N ARG A 182 9.35 -11.90 -10.68
CA ARG A 182 9.57 -11.82 -12.13
C ARG A 182 10.88 -12.49 -12.56
N SER A 183 11.96 -12.31 -11.81
CA SER A 183 13.24 -13.00 -12.06
C SER A 183 13.08 -14.52 -11.90
N THR A 184 12.45 -14.97 -10.82
CA THR A 184 12.20 -16.40 -10.56
C THR A 184 11.31 -17.02 -11.63
N PHE A 185 10.13 -16.47 -11.92
CA PHE A 185 9.16 -17.05 -12.84
C PHE A 185 9.69 -17.10 -14.28
N THR A 186 10.35 -16.03 -14.75
CA THR A 186 10.97 -16.02 -16.09
C THR A 186 12.15 -16.99 -16.18
N SER A 187 12.91 -17.20 -15.10
CA SER A 187 13.97 -18.22 -15.03
C SER A 187 13.38 -19.64 -15.06
N VAL A 188 12.31 -19.92 -14.30
CA VAL A 188 11.61 -21.22 -14.29
C VAL A 188 11.12 -21.59 -15.69
N ILE A 189 10.39 -20.70 -16.37
CA ILE A 189 9.88 -20.97 -17.74
C ILE A 189 11.05 -21.16 -18.72
N ARG A 190 12.05 -20.27 -18.70
CA ARG A 190 13.23 -20.36 -19.59
C ARG A 190 13.99 -21.68 -19.43
N ASN A 191 14.24 -22.08 -18.18
CA ASN A 191 15.07 -23.25 -17.88
C ASN A 191 14.33 -24.56 -18.20
N ASN A 192 12.99 -24.53 -18.31
CA ASN A 192 12.15 -25.63 -18.80
C ASN A 192 11.73 -25.43 -20.28
N GLY A 193 12.62 -24.85 -21.10
CA GLY A 193 12.47 -24.79 -22.55
C GLY A 193 11.36 -23.85 -23.07
N GLY A 194 10.74 -23.05 -22.20
CA GLY A 194 9.59 -22.22 -22.53
C GLY A 194 8.24 -22.81 -22.09
N ASP A 195 8.21 -23.99 -21.45
CA ASP A 195 6.96 -24.56 -20.94
C ASP A 195 6.39 -23.73 -19.78
N PHE A 196 5.12 -23.35 -19.90
CA PHE A 196 4.38 -22.61 -18.89
C PHE A 196 3.89 -23.52 -17.76
N ASN A 197 3.68 -24.82 -18.00
CA ASN A 197 3.25 -25.76 -16.97
C ASN A 197 4.29 -25.88 -15.85
N ALA A 198 5.59 -25.80 -16.18
CA ALA A 198 6.66 -25.73 -15.21
C ALA A 198 6.55 -24.56 -14.20
N LEU A 199 5.91 -23.43 -14.58
CA LEU A 199 5.60 -22.36 -13.63
C LEU A 199 4.40 -22.70 -12.74
N LEU A 200 3.37 -23.35 -13.29
CA LEU A 200 2.22 -23.83 -12.53
C LEU A 200 2.66 -24.86 -11.47
N ASP A 201 3.51 -25.82 -11.86
CA ASP A 201 4.10 -26.82 -10.96
C ASP A 201 5.05 -26.20 -9.93
N HIS A 202 5.83 -25.18 -10.31
CA HIS A 202 6.62 -24.41 -9.35
C HIS A 202 5.73 -23.75 -8.30
N LEU A 203 4.65 -23.06 -8.70
CA LEU A 203 3.73 -22.40 -7.77
C LEU A 203 3.04 -23.40 -6.84
N ARG A 204 2.55 -24.54 -7.36
CA ARG A 204 1.99 -25.64 -6.55
C ARG A 204 3.00 -26.10 -5.48
N LYS A 205 4.24 -26.40 -5.88
CA LYS A 205 5.30 -26.83 -4.95
C LYS A 205 5.62 -25.79 -3.87
N GLN A 206 5.61 -24.50 -4.20
CA GLN A 206 5.85 -23.44 -3.21
C GLN A 206 4.65 -23.21 -2.28
N ILE A 207 3.43 -23.47 -2.76
CA ILE A 207 2.21 -23.53 -1.92
C ILE A 207 2.35 -24.66 -0.90
N ASP A 208 2.63 -25.90 -1.34
CA ASP A 208 2.77 -27.08 -0.47
C ASP A 208 3.83 -26.83 0.63
N LYS A 209 4.97 -26.23 0.25
CA LYS A 209 6.04 -25.79 1.14
C LYS A 209 5.56 -24.78 2.18
N ALA A 210 4.86 -23.73 1.76
CA ALA A 210 4.33 -22.70 2.66
C ALA A 210 3.22 -23.23 3.59
N GLU A 211 2.43 -24.23 3.16
CA GLU A 211 1.50 -24.93 4.05
C GLU A 211 2.26 -25.66 5.16
N ALA A 212 3.29 -26.43 4.79
CA ALA A 212 4.17 -27.18 5.69
C ALA A 212 5.11 -26.33 6.58
N GLY A 213 5.19 -25.01 6.34
CA GLY A 213 6.09 -24.10 7.07
C GLY A 213 7.53 -24.03 6.54
N ASP A 214 7.83 -24.72 5.42
CA ASP A 214 9.15 -24.70 4.80
C ASP A 214 9.29 -23.49 3.85
N LEU A 215 9.87 -22.42 4.36
CA LEU A 215 10.13 -21.20 3.59
C LEU A 215 11.58 -21.11 3.04
N SER A 216 12.37 -22.19 3.16
CA SER A 216 13.83 -22.17 2.89
C SER A 216 14.20 -21.82 1.44
N ASP A 217 13.43 -22.31 0.48
CA ASP A 217 13.61 -22.08 -0.96
C ASP A 217 12.74 -20.91 -1.51
N ILE A 218 12.07 -20.14 -0.63
CA ILE A 218 11.09 -19.13 -1.02
C ILE A 218 11.73 -17.73 -1.01
N THR A 219 12.39 -17.39 -2.11
CA THR A 219 12.98 -16.05 -2.35
C THR A 219 11.88 -15.00 -2.50
N ALA A 220 11.68 -14.22 -1.44
CA ALA A 220 10.78 -13.06 -1.38
C ALA A 220 11.29 -12.05 -0.33
N ALA A 221 12.56 -11.64 -0.50
CA ALA A 221 13.46 -11.11 0.54
C ALA A 221 13.74 -12.11 1.68
N ASN A 222 14.94 -12.03 2.28
CA ASN A 222 15.36 -12.77 3.48
C ASN A 222 15.94 -11.76 4.48
#